data_AF-A0A6M7XYX3-F1
#
_entry.id   AF-A0A6M7XYX3-F1
#
_cell.length_a   1.000
_cell.length_b   1.000
_cell.length_c   1.000
_cell.angle_alpha   90.00
_cell.angle_beta   90.00
_cell.angle_gamma   90.00
#
_symmetry.space_group_name_H-M   'P 1'
#
loop_
_entity.id
_entity.type
_entity.pdbx_description
1 polymer ?
#
loop_
_entity_poly.entity_id
_entity_poly.type
_entity_poly.pdbx_seq_one_letter_code
_entity_poly.pdbx_strand_id
1 'polypeptide(L)'
;MTFRTLLTVTGPNQGEGDLKLAASLCEQVGAHLSVLVLELAAPPSGGEYAAVVSPAWLEERQAELKRLEKRISDVAGFLSQTAVSADLSDDYPDMGWADDVIGRRARYADLTILGPDLLASHTLKDKVIEGTLFSSGKPILLVPEGSRPTLKPKRILVAWDARLESSRAVRESLDMLKGAEDVRLVIVDPIENEFHHGEEPGADAAAYLARHGVKVTVDRLPSANHSIADVLRQHAGDVAAELIVMGAYGHSRLRERIFGGVTKSMLEGQSLPVLMAR
;
A
#
# COMPACT_ATOMS: atom_id res chain seq x y z
N MET A 1 -2.74 14.54 -8.69
CA MET A 1 -1.53 14.22 -9.46
C MET A 1 -1.75 12.89 -10.13
N THR A 2 -1.45 12.79 -11.43
CA THR A 2 -1.58 11.53 -12.15
C THR A 2 -0.39 10.67 -11.76
N PHE A 3 -0.60 9.43 -11.33
CA PHE A 3 0.51 8.52 -11.03
C PHE A 3 1.33 8.29 -12.31
N ARG A 4 2.63 8.60 -12.25
CA ARG A 4 3.60 8.48 -13.35
C ARG A 4 4.63 7.41 -13.10
N THR A 5 4.88 7.04 -11.85
CA THR A 5 5.75 5.91 -11.50
C THR A 5 5.06 5.02 -10.47
N LEU A 6 4.86 3.75 -10.81
CA LEU A 6 4.35 2.74 -9.89
C LEU A 6 5.49 1.81 -9.47
N LEU A 7 5.64 1.61 -8.16
CA LEU A 7 6.61 0.68 -7.60
C LEU A 7 5.93 -0.65 -7.28
N THR A 8 6.59 -1.76 -7.63
CA THR A 8 6.29 -3.07 -7.04
C THR A 8 7.57 -3.69 -6.49
N VAL A 9 7.46 -4.34 -5.33
CA VAL A 9 8.58 -5.06 -4.70
C VAL A 9 8.34 -6.56 -4.85
N THR A 10 9.36 -7.33 -5.17
CA THR A 10 9.22 -8.78 -5.29
C THR A 10 10.39 -9.56 -4.71
N GLY A 11 10.10 -10.66 -4.03
CA GLY A 11 11.10 -11.63 -3.56
C GLY A 11 11.34 -12.77 -4.55
N PRO A 12 12.37 -13.60 -4.32
CA PRO A 12 12.75 -14.66 -5.26
C PRO A 12 11.76 -15.83 -5.33
N ASN A 13 10.90 -15.99 -4.33
CA ASN A 13 9.93 -17.09 -4.28
C ASN A 13 8.55 -16.71 -4.84
N GLN A 14 8.38 -15.50 -5.35
CA GLN A 14 7.09 -15.02 -5.86
C GLN A 14 6.90 -15.29 -7.35
N GLY A 15 5.65 -15.40 -7.79
CA GLY A 15 5.29 -15.57 -9.19
C GLY A 15 5.40 -14.28 -10.00
N GLU A 16 4.87 -14.32 -11.23
CA GLU A 16 4.75 -13.12 -12.08
C GLU A 16 3.40 -12.41 -11.90
N GLY A 17 2.52 -12.90 -11.01
CA GLY A 17 1.15 -12.39 -10.85
C GLY A 17 1.13 -10.90 -10.51
N ASP A 18 1.87 -10.52 -9.47
CA ASP A 18 1.99 -9.13 -9.02
C ASP A 18 2.68 -8.24 -10.08
N LEU A 19 3.64 -8.77 -10.83
CA LEU A 19 4.33 -8.04 -11.91
C LEU A 19 3.38 -7.73 -13.07
N LYS A 20 2.57 -8.71 -13.50
CA LYS A 20 1.54 -8.55 -14.52
C LYS A 20 0.47 -7.56 -14.10
N LEU A 21 0.06 -7.64 -12.83
CA LEU A 21 -0.89 -6.70 -12.23
C LEU A 21 -0.33 -5.27 -12.26
N ALA A 22 0.90 -5.07 -11.79
CA ALA A 22 1.53 -3.76 -11.77
C ALA A 22 1.76 -3.17 -13.18
N ALA A 23 2.18 -4.01 -14.14
CA ALA A 23 2.31 -3.61 -15.54
C ALA A 23 0.96 -3.17 -16.13
N SER A 24 -0.11 -3.95 -15.93
CA SER A 24 -1.46 -3.61 -16.39
C SER A 24 -1.97 -2.27 -15.82
N LEU A 25 -1.73 -2.02 -14.53
CA LEU A 25 -2.05 -0.72 -13.93
C LEU A 25 -1.23 0.42 -14.53
N CYS A 26 0.06 0.21 -14.83
CA CYS A 26 0.89 1.19 -15.53
C CYS A 26 0.36 1.50 -16.93
N GLU A 27 -0.03 0.49 -17.72
CA GLU A 27 -0.61 0.67 -19.05
C GLU A 27 -1.87 1.53 -19.00
N GLN A 28 -2.72 1.32 -17.99
CA GLN A 28 -3.99 2.04 -17.85
C GLN A 28 -3.80 3.57 -17.77
N VAL A 29 -2.69 4.03 -17.17
CA VAL A 29 -2.41 5.45 -16.90
C VAL A 29 -1.18 5.98 -17.64
N GLY A 30 -0.49 5.14 -18.41
CA GLY A 30 0.78 5.48 -19.05
C GLY A 30 1.88 5.82 -18.03
N ALA A 31 1.97 5.04 -16.95
CA ALA A 31 3.01 5.18 -15.94
C ALA A 31 4.24 4.30 -16.27
N HIS A 32 5.36 4.65 -15.65
CA HIS A 32 6.58 3.86 -15.60
C HIS A 32 6.49 2.81 -14.49
N LEU A 33 6.88 1.56 -14.78
CA LEU A 33 6.95 0.47 -13.82
C LEU A 33 8.35 0.38 -13.21
N SER A 34 8.48 0.72 -11.94
CA SER A 34 9.71 0.49 -11.18
C SER A 34 9.60 -0.84 -10.43
N VAL A 35 10.54 -1.76 -10.65
CA VAL A 35 10.59 -3.04 -9.93
C VAL A 35 11.81 -3.09 -9.01
N LEU A 36 11.58 -3.47 -7.75
CA LEU A 36 12.64 -3.77 -6.78
C LEU A 36 12.59 -5.27 -6.45
N VAL A 37 13.64 -6.01 -6.83
CA VAL A 37 13.82 -7.41 -6.43
C VAL A 37 14.60 -7.45 -5.13
N LEU A 38 14.08 -8.11 -4.10
CA LEU A 38 14.68 -8.08 -2.78
C LEU A 38 14.70 -9.48 -2.17
N GLU A 39 15.89 -9.96 -1.83
CA GLU A 39 16.09 -11.14 -0.98
C GLU A 39 16.59 -10.65 0.39
N LEU A 40 15.96 -11.09 1.47
CA LEU A 40 16.31 -10.66 2.82
C LEU A 40 17.45 -11.52 3.35
N ALA A 41 18.56 -10.91 3.74
CA ALA A 41 19.71 -11.63 4.26
C ALA A 41 19.40 -12.26 5.62
N ALA A 42 19.64 -13.57 5.74
CA ALA A 42 19.58 -14.25 7.03
C ALA A 42 20.72 -13.77 7.94
N PRO A 43 20.45 -13.50 9.23
CA PRO A 43 21.49 -13.07 10.16
C PRO A 43 22.55 -14.17 10.34
N PRO A 44 23.84 -13.81 10.53
CA PRO A 44 24.90 -14.78 10.79
C PRO A 44 24.59 -15.66 12.00
N SER A 45 24.74 -16.99 11.84
CA SER A 45 24.70 -17.91 12.96
C SER A 45 25.94 -17.69 13.85
N GLY A 46 25.77 -16.95 14.95
CA GLY A 46 26.87 -16.66 15.90
C GLY A 46 26.72 -15.40 16.75
N GLY A 47 25.76 -14.51 16.46
CA GLY A 47 25.61 -13.23 17.15
C GLY A 47 26.68 -12.20 16.74
N GLU A 48 26.51 -10.94 17.15
CA GLU A 48 27.37 -9.79 16.77
C GLU A 48 28.86 -9.94 17.11
N TYR A 49 29.24 -10.95 17.92
CA TYR A 49 30.59 -11.18 18.43
C TYR A 49 31.27 -12.48 17.95
N ALA A 50 30.68 -13.22 17.01
CA ALA A 50 31.32 -14.43 16.49
C ALA A 50 32.52 -14.08 15.60
N ALA A 51 33.73 -14.38 16.07
CA ALA A 51 34.98 -14.17 15.34
C ALA A 51 35.14 -15.08 14.09
N VAL A 52 34.26 -16.07 13.92
CA VAL A 52 34.28 -17.02 12.79
C VAL A 52 32.87 -17.16 12.24
N VAL A 53 32.71 -16.80 10.98
CA VAL A 53 31.48 -17.03 10.22
C VAL A 53 31.31 -18.53 10.00
N SER A 54 30.16 -19.08 10.37
CA SER A 54 29.83 -20.50 10.15
C SER A 54 29.87 -20.85 8.66
N PRO A 55 30.55 -21.95 8.24
CA PRO A 55 30.50 -22.44 6.87
C PRO A 55 29.07 -22.67 6.36
N ALA A 56 28.17 -23.13 7.24
CA ALA A 56 26.77 -23.36 6.91
C ALA A 56 26.05 -22.05 6.54
N TRP A 57 26.34 -20.93 7.24
CA TRP A 57 25.78 -19.63 6.88
C TRP A 57 26.35 -19.10 5.57
N LEU A 58 27.62 -19.35 5.26
CA LEU A 58 28.20 -18.97 3.96
C LEU A 58 27.53 -19.73 2.81
N GLU A 59 27.24 -21.02 2.99
CA GLU A 59 26.51 -21.83 2.02
C GLU A 59 25.07 -21.34 1.82
N GLU A 60 24.36 -21.03 2.92
CA GLU A 60 23.00 -20.47 2.89
C GLU A 60 22.97 -19.12 2.16
N ARG A 61 23.89 -18.21 2.49
CA ARG A 61 24.06 -16.92 1.80
C ARG A 61 24.33 -17.08 0.31
N GLN A 62 25.17 -18.03 -0.08
CA GLN A 62 25.42 -18.30 -1.50
C GLN A 62 24.16 -18.81 -2.20
N ALA A 63 23.34 -19.62 -1.53
CA ALA A 63 22.07 -20.08 -2.07
C ALA A 63 21.05 -18.94 -2.22
N GLU A 64 20.98 -18.04 -1.23
CA GLU A 64 20.18 -16.81 -1.26
C GLU A 64 20.55 -15.92 -2.46
N LEU A 65 21.84 -15.62 -2.63
CA LEU A 65 22.33 -14.80 -3.75
C LEU A 65 22.04 -15.44 -5.11
N LYS A 66 22.19 -16.77 -5.24
CA LYS A 66 21.82 -17.48 -6.48
C LYS A 66 20.32 -17.40 -6.78
N ARG A 67 19.46 -17.46 -5.75
CA ARG A 67 18.01 -17.27 -5.93
C ARG A 67 17.70 -15.84 -6.37
N LEU A 68 18.36 -14.85 -5.78
CA LEU A 68 18.24 -13.45 -6.16
C LEU A 68 18.66 -13.22 -7.62
N GLU A 69 19.84 -13.70 -8.03
CA GLU A 69 20.33 -13.60 -9.41
C GLU A 69 19.37 -14.23 -10.41
N LYS A 70 18.86 -15.43 -10.10
CA LYS A 70 17.85 -16.08 -10.93
C LYS A 70 16.60 -15.22 -11.04
N ARG A 71 16.08 -14.71 -9.92
CA ARG A 71 14.89 -13.87 -9.92
C ARG A 71 15.09 -12.59 -10.73
N ILE A 72 16.24 -11.94 -10.62
CA ILE A 72 16.59 -10.76 -11.42
C ILE A 72 16.51 -11.10 -12.90
N SER A 73 17.09 -12.23 -13.32
CA SER A 73 17.02 -12.68 -14.73
C SER A 73 15.59 -12.95 -15.18
N ASP A 74 14.77 -13.59 -14.36
CA ASP A 74 13.37 -13.89 -14.67
C ASP A 74 12.55 -12.59 -14.82
N VAL A 75 12.73 -11.63 -13.89
CA VAL A 75 12.07 -10.33 -13.92
C VAL A 75 12.54 -9.49 -15.10
N ALA A 76 13.84 -9.47 -15.41
CA ALA A 76 14.37 -8.78 -16.59
C ALA A 76 13.79 -9.37 -17.89
N GLY A 77 13.65 -10.69 -17.95
CA GLY A 77 12.99 -11.39 -19.05
C GLY A 77 11.54 -10.95 -19.21
N PHE A 78 10.76 -10.94 -18.13
CA PHE A 78 9.39 -10.42 -18.11
C PHE A 78 9.32 -8.95 -18.58
N LEU A 79 10.18 -8.08 -18.04
CA LEU A 79 10.18 -6.66 -18.37
C LEU A 79 10.55 -6.39 -19.83
N SER A 80 11.42 -7.21 -20.43
CA SER A 80 11.77 -7.08 -21.86
C SER A 80 10.60 -7.37 -22.81
N GLN A 81 9.57 -8.06 -22.32
CA GLN A 81 8.37 -8.42 -23.10
C GLN A 81 7.18 -7.50 -22.85
N THR A 82 7.27 -6.59 -21.86
CA THR A 82 6.21 -5.62 -21.59
C THR A 82 6.31 -4.40 -22.52
N ALA A 83 5.17 -3.79 -22.84
CA ALA A 83 5.11 -2.52 -23.56
C ALA A 83 5.32 -1.31 -22.63
N VAL A 84 5.28 -1.53 -21.31
CA VAL A 84 5.43 -0.48 -20.30
C VAL A 84 6.89 -0.08 -20.17
N SER A 85 7.15 1.23 -20.09
CA SER A 85 8.47 1.74 -19.70
C SER A 85 8.79 1.27 -18.30
N ALA A 86 9.89 0.55 -18.12
CA ALA A 86 10.22 -0.05 -16.83
C ALA A 86 11.70 0.02 -16.49
N ASP A 87 12.00 0.02 -15.20
CA ASP A 87 13.35 -0.15 -14.68
C ASP A 87 13.39 -1.20 -13.56
N LEU A 88 14.56 -1.82 -13.40
CA LEU A 88 14.80 -2.92 -12.49
C LEU A 88 15.96 -2.55 -11.57
N SER A 89 15.75 -2.75 -10.28
CA SER A 89 16.78 -2.68 -9.26
C SER A 89 16.68 -3.89 -8.35
N ASP A 90 17.79 -4.22 -7.72
CA ASP A 90 17.87 -5.30 -6.74
C ASP A 90 18.62 -4.84 -5.49
N ASP A 91 18.35 -5.51 -4.38
CA ASP A 91 19.11 -5.34 -3.14
C ASP A 91 19.07 -6.65 -2.32
N TYR A 92 20.06 -6.79 -1.45
CA TYR A 92 20.20 -7.92 -0.52
C TYR A 92 20.44 -7.39 0.91
N PRO A 93 19.46 -6.69 1.51
CA PRO A 93 19.65 -6.07 2.81
C PRO A 93 19.48 -7.07 3.95
N ASP A 94 20.16 -6.79 5.06
CA ASP A 94 19.77 -7.40 6.33
C ASP A 94 18.32 -7.02 6.66
N MET A 95 17.60 -7.93 7.32
CA MET A 95 16.19 -7.74 7.67
C MET A 95 15.93 -6.41 8.42
N GLY A 96 16.88 -5.96 9.25
CA GLY A 96 16.76 -4.70 10.01
C GLY A 96 16.77 -3.42 9.16
N TRP A 97 17.28 -3.48 7.93
CA TRP A 97 17.46 -2.34 7.02
C TRP A 97 16.58 -2.41 5.77
N ALA A 98 15.83 -3.50 5.59
CA ALA A 98 15.04 -3.74 4.39
C ALA A 98 13.99 -2.64 4.13
N ASP A 99 13.31 -2.16 5.16
CA ASP A 99 12.33 -1.08 5.06
C ASP A 99 12.98 0.25 4.63
N ASP A 100 14.20 0.55 5.06
CA ASP A 100 14.93 1.73 4.60
C ASP A 100 15.31 1.62 3.12
N VAL A 101 15.78 0.46 2.68
CA VAL A 101 16.06 0.18 1.26
C VAL A 101 14.81 0.37 0.41
N ILE A 102 13.70 -0.25 0.79
CA ILE A 102 12.42 -0.12 0.11
C ILE A 102 11.97 1.35 0.10
N GLY A 103 12.09 2.04 1.24
CA GLY A 103 11.74 3.45 1.38
C GLY A 103 12.55 4.37 0.47
N ARG A 104 13.86 4.13 0.32
CA ARG A 104 14.72 4.88 -0.62
C ARG A 104 14.19 4.78 -2.04
N ARG A 105 13.77 3.59 -2.45
CA ARG A 105 13.20 3.34 -3.78
C ARG A 105 11.82 3.99 -3.92
N ALA A 106 10.94 3.78 -2.94
CA ALA A 106 9.57 4.28 -2.94
C ALA A 106 9.49 5.81 -3.00
N ARG A 107 10.47 6.56 -2.45
CA ARG A 107 10.48 8.04 -2.52
C ARG A 107 10.41 8.60 -3.95
N TYR A 108 10.86 7.84 -4.95
CA TYR A 108 10.84 8.22 -6.37
C TYR A 108 9.67 7.60 -7.15
N ALA A 109 8.76 6.92 -6.46
CA ALA A 109 7.49 6.45 -6.99
C ALA A 109 6.34 7.32 -6.49
N ASP A 110 5.21 7.28 -7.21
CA ASP A 110 3.99 7.96 -6.78
C ASP A 110 3.06 7.02 -5.98
N LEU A 111 3.16 5.72 -6.21
CA LEU A 111 2.34 4.69 -5.56
C LEU A 111 3.09 3.35 -5.55
N THR A 112 3.10 2.65 -4.41
CA THR A 112 3.59 1.26 -4.33
C THR A 112 2.42 0.29 -4.37
N ILE A 113 2.48 -0.71 -5.25
CA ILE A 113 1.45 -1.74 -5.40
C ILE A 113 1.86 -2.98 -4.63
N LEU A 114 0.94 -3.52 -3.83
CA LEU A 114 1.08 -4.81 -3.17
C LEU A 114 -0.01 -5.73 -3.70
N GLY A 115 0.37 -6.66 -4.57
CA GLY A 115 -0.53 -7.68 -5.11
C GLY A 115 -0.66 -8.90 -4.19
N PRO A 116 -1.46 -9.89 -4.59
CA PRO A 116 -1.75 -11.07 -3.79
C PRO A 116 -0.50 -11.83 -3.32
N ASP A 117 0.50 -12.01 -4.19
CA ASP A 117 1.71 -12.76 -3.83
C ASP A 117 2.51 -12.02 -2.76
N LEU A 118 2.57 -10.68 -2.82
CA LEU A 118 3.23 -9.85 -1.82
C LEU A 118 2.44 -9.78 -0.52
N LEU A 119 1.12 -9.68 -0.57
CA LEU A 119 0.27 -9.70 0.62
C LEU A 119 0.33 -11.04 1.37
N ALA A 120 0.57 -12.15 0.65
CA ALA A 120 0.76 -13.47 1.26
C ALA A 120 2.15 -13.62 1.93
N SER A 121 3.15 -12.84 1.50
CA SER A 121 4.52 -12.89 2.02
C SER A 121 4.61 -12.15 3.36
N HIS A 122 4.52 -12.86 4.49
CA HIS A 122 4.49 -12.26 5.83
C HIS A 122 5.59 -11.19 6.04
N THR A 123 6.86 -11.60 6.04
CA THR A 123 7.98 -10.70 6.34
C THR A 123 8.14 -9.59 5.29
N LEU A 124 8.07 -9.92 4.00
CA LEU A 124 8.31 -8.94 2.95
C LEU A 124 7.16 -7.92 2.87
N LYS A 125 5.91 -8.35 3.05
CA LYS A 125 4.74 -7.46 3.14
C LYS A 125 4.97 -6.40 4.21
N ASP A 126 5.30 -6.81 5.43
CA ASP A 126 5.46 -5.90 6.55
C ASP A 126 6.58 -4.90 6.27
N LYS A 127 7.70 -5.36 5.69
CA LYS A 127 8.80 -4.48 5.27
C LYS A 127 8.45 -3.51 4.14
N VAL A 128 7.62 -3.91 3.19
CA VAL A 128 7.14 -3.03 2.12
C VAL A 128 6.18 -1.97 2.65
N ILE A 129 5.26 -2.36 3.54
CA ILE A 129 4.33 -1.44 4.20
C ILE A 129 5.12 -0.44 5.06
N GLU A 130 6.05 -0.90 5.89
CA GLU A 130 6.94 -0.06 6.70
C GLU A 130 7.75 0.90 5.82
N GLY A 131 8.50 0.37 4.86
CA GLY A 131 9.39 1.16 4.02
C GLY A 131 8.64 2.19 3.18
N THR A 132 7.47 1.82 2.64
CA THR A 132 6.68 2.75 1.84
C THR A 132 6.03 3.81 2.71
N LEU A 133 5.21 3.43 3.70
CA LEU A 133 4.42 4.41 4.45
C LEU A 133 5.25 5.25 5.42
N PHE A 134 6.28 4.67 6.05
CA PHE A 134 7.06 5.36 7.08
C PHE A 134 8.38 5.91 6.56
N SER A 135 9.15 5.13 5.80
CA SER A 135 10.47 5.57 5.31
C SER A 135 10.38 6.41 4.01
N SER A 136 9.26 6.35 3.27
CA SER A 136 9.07 7.18 2.07
C SER A 136 7.92 8.19 2.16
N GLY A 137 6.88 7.92 2.95
CA GLY A 137 5.68 8.75 3.03
C GLY A 137 4.78 8.68 1.79
N LYS A 138 5.02 7.73 0.87
CA LYS A 138 4.22 7.51 -0.33
C LYS A 138 3.02 6.60 -0.04
N PRO A 139 1.93 6.71 -0.81
CA PRO A 139 0.79 5.83 -0.66
C PRO A 139 1.11 4.40 -1.13
N ILE A 140 0.33 3.44 -0.60
CA ILE A 140 0.31 2.06 -1.06
C ILE A 140 -1.07 1.71 -1.62
N LEU A 141 -1.13 0.84 -2.62
CA LEU A 141 -2.34 0.19 -3.11
C LEU A 141 -2.26 -1.30 -2.82
N LEU A 142 -3.10 -1.76 -1.90
CA LEU A 142 -3.25 -3.15 -1.51
C LEU A 142 -4.30 -3.78 -2.43
N VAL A 143 -3.93 -4.88 -3.10
CA VAL A 143 -4.82 -5.57 -4.03
C VAL A 143 -5.05 -7.00 -3.58
N PRO A 144 -6.22 -7.33 -3.01
CA PRO A 144 -6.52 -8.67 -2.57
C PRO A 144 -6.72 -9.63 -3.75
N GLU A 145 -6.51 -10.92 -3.47
CA GLU A 145 -6.76 -12.00 -4.42
C GLU A 145 -8.22 -11.98 -4.91
N GLY A 146 -8.42 -12.26 -6.21
CA GLY A 146 -9.74 -12.29 -6.83
C GLY A 146 -10.37 -10.91 -7.12
N SER A 147 -9.75 -9.82 -6.67
CA SER A 147 -10.21 -8.47 -7.00
C SER A 147 -9.75 -8.02 -8.41
N ARG A 148 -10.39 -6.97 -8.93
CA ARG A 148 -10.05 -6.36 -10.23
C ARG A 148 -9.57 -4.92 -9.98
N PRO A 149 -8.28 -4.71 -9.69
CA PRO A 149 -7.79 -3.37 -9.39
C PRO A 149 -7.87 -2.46 -10.60
N THR A 150 -8.05 -1.16 -10.34
CA THR A 150 -8.00 -0.13 -11.37
C THR A 150 -7.51 1.19 -10.79
N LEU A 151 -6.76 1.98 -11.57
CA LEU A 151 -6.40 3.36 -11.24
C LEU A 151 -7.43 4.38 -11.76
N LYS A 152 -8.55 3.93 -12.34
CA LYS A 152 -9.69 4.76 -12.75
C LYS A 152 -11.02 4.23 -12.17
N PRO A 153 -11.12 4.02 -10.84
CA PRO A 153 -12.34 3.52 -10.24
C PRO A 153 -13.47 4.53 -10.40
N LYS A 154 -14.67 4.04 -10.69
CA LYS A 154 -15.88 4.85 -10.86
C LYS A 154 -16.56 5.19 -9.55
N ARG A 155 -16.44 4.30 -8.56
CA ARG A 155 -17.05 4.44 -7.24
C ARG A 155 -15.98 4.28 -6.17
N ILE A 156 -15.80 5.31 -5.35
CA ILE A 156 -14.74 5.34 -4.34
C ILE A 156 -15.36 5.63 -2.98
N LEU A 157 -15.00 4.81 -2.00
CA LEU A 157 -15.27 5.07 -0.59
C LEU A 157 -14.03 5.73 0.02
N VAL A 158 -14.18 6.90 0.62
CA VAL A 158 -13.14 7.58 1.40
C VAL A 158 -13.48 7.42 2.87
N ALA A 159 -12.71 6.62 3.59
CA ALA A 159 -12.85 6.50 5.04
C ALA A 159 -12.18 7.71 5.71
N TRP A 160 -12.97 8.48 6.46
CA TRP A 160 -12.56 9.77 7.00
C TRP A 160 -12.73 9.83 8.52
N ASP A 161 -11.63 10.15 9.21
CA ASP A 161 -11.57 10.31 10.68
C ASP A 161 -11.11 11.71 11.11
N ALA A 162 -11.10 12.67 10.18
CA ALA A 162 -10.63 14.05 10.36
C ALA A 162 -9.15 14.20 10.80
N ARG A 163 -8.32 13.17 10.62
CA ARG A 163 -6.87 13.23 10.93
C ARG A 163 -5.98 13.53 9.73
N LEU A 164 -4.72 13.80 10.02
CA LEU A 164 -3.68 14.12 9.04
C LEU A 164 -3.54 13.03 7.98
N GLU A 165 -3.57 11.77 8.40
CA GLU A 165 -3.40 10.60 7.53
C GLU A 165 -4.58 10.49 6.55
N SER A 166 -5.81 10.71 7.00
CA SER A 166 -6.99 10.73 6.12
C SER A 166 -6.94 11.90 5.13
N SER A 167 -6.51 13.08 5.58
CA SER A 167 -6.29 14.24 4.72
C SER A 167 -5.23 13.97 3.64
N ARG A 168 -4.13 13.29 4.01
CA ARG A 168 -3.08 12.87 3.08
C ARG A 168 -3.59 11.82 2.10
N ALA A 169 -4.36 10.82 2.55
CA ALA A 169 -4.95 9.82 1.65
C ALA A 169 -5.89 10.46 0.61
N VAL A 170 -6.71 11.43 1.03
CA VAL A 170 -7.53 12.24 0.12
C VAL A 170 -6.66 13.02 -0.87
N ARG A 171 -5.56 13.62 -0.41
CA ARG A 171 -4.67 14.40 -1.26
C ARG A 171 -3.95 13.54 -2.30
N GLU A 172 -3.42 12.39 -1.90
CA GLU A 172 -2.69 11.47 -2.78
C GLU A 172 -3.61 10.82 -3.83
N SER A 173 -4.88 10.60 -3.50
CA SER A 173 -5.87 10.00 -4.40
C SER A 173 -6.70 11.00 -5.21
N LEU A 174 -6.42 12.31 -5.10
CA LEU A 174 -7.30 13.37 -5.59
C LEU A 174 -7.67 13.27 -7.08
N ASP A 175 -6.76 12.81 -7.94
CA ASP A 175 -7.05 12.66 -9.37
C ASP A 175 -8.00 11.48 -9.65
N MET A 176 -7.89 10.40 -8.87
CA MET A 176 -8.84 9.28 -8.93
C MET A 176 -10.21 9.73 -8.44
N LEU A 177 -10.26 10.46 -7.31
CA LEU A 177 -11.49 11.03 -6.76
C LEU A 177 -12.19 11.96 -7.75
N LYS A 178 -11.43 12.80 -8.47
CA LYS A 178 -11.97 13.71 -9.49
C LYS A 178 -12.51 12.97 -10.71
N GLY A 179 -11.88 11.85 -11.09
CA GLY A 179 -12.31 11.01 -12.22
C GLY A 179 -13.49 10.09 -11.91
N ALA A 180 -13.83 9.90 -10.64
CA ALA A 180 -14.91 9.01 -10.21
C ALA A 180 -16.31 9.59 -10.51
N GLU A 181 -17.26 8.70 -10.75
CA GLU A 181 -18.67 9.02 -10.95
C GLU A 181 -19.39 9.29 -9.62
N ASP A 182 -18.98 8.59 -8.55
CA ASP A 182 -19.52 8.73 -7.19
C ASP A 182 -18.40 8.54 -6.15
N VAL A 183 -18.31 9.48 -5.20
CA VAL A 183 -17.40 9.41 -4.06
C VAL A 183 -18.20 9.49 -2.76
N ARG A 184 -18.08 8.46 -1.92
CA ARG A 184 -18.69 8.41 -0.58
C ARG A 184 -17.66 8.79 0.47
N LEU A 185 -17.79 9.96 1.09
CA LEU A 185 -17.00 10.34 2.25
C LEU A 185 -17.66 9.75 3.50
N VAL A 186 -17.08 8.68 4.04
CA VAL A 186 -17.68 7.89 5.11
C VAL A 186 -17.01 8.18 6.44
N ILE A 187 -17.83 8.52 7.43
CA ILE A 187 -17.42 8.76 8.81
C ILE A 187 -18.19 7.78 9.69
N VAL A 188 -17.46 6.94 10.43
CA VAL A 188 -18.06 5.99 11.39
C VAL A 188 -17.98 6.57 12.78
N ASP A 189 -19.10 6.57 13.51
CA ASP A 189 -19.23 7.15 14.86
C ASP A 189 -18.67 8.59 14.95
N PRO A 190 -19.22 9.55 14.17
CA PRO A 190 -18.73 10.92 14.19
C PRO A 190 -18.84 11.55 15.58
N ILE A 191 -17.84 12.35 15.92
CA ILE A 191 -17.81 13.16 17.16
C ILE A 191 -17.96 14.63 16.78
N GLU A 192 -19.11 15.21 17.15
CA GLU A 192 -19.47 16.61 16.90
C GLU A 192 -18.78 17.54 17.91
N ASN A 193 -17.59 18.03 17.57
CA ASN A 193 -16.92 19.15 18.24
C ASN A 193 -15.73 19.66 17.40
N GLU A 194 -15.26 20.87 17.72
CA GLU A 194 -14.14 21.55 17.04
C GLU A 194 -12.83 20.74 17.02
N PHE A 195 -12.59 19.90 18.03
CA PHE A 195 -11.35 19.12 18.15
C PHE A 195 -11.36 17.79 17.39
N HIS A 196 -12.49 17.39 16.81
CA HIS A 196 -12.65 16.13 16.09
C HIS A 196 -13.21 16.36 14.69
N HIS A 197 -14.52 16.24 14.48
CA HIS A 197 -15.12 16.29 13.15
C HIS A 197 -15.76 17.64 12.80
N GLY A 198 -15.68 18.63 13.68
CA GLY A 198 -16.37 19.91 13.57
C GLY A 198 -17.83 19.83 14.02
N GLU A 199 -18.54 20.95 13.92
CA GLU A 199 -19.98 21.04 14.23
C GLU A 199 -20.83 20.23 13.25
N GLU A 200 -20.39 20.16 11.99
CA GLU A 200 -21.02 19.35 10.94
C GLU A 200 -20.03 18.32 10.39
N PRO A 201 -19.98 17.11 10.98
CA PRO A 201 -19.02 16.07 10.59
C PRO A 201 -18.96 15.82 9.09
N GLY A 202 -17.78 16.06 8.51
CA GLY A 202 -17.49 15.86 7.09
C GLY A 202 -17.80 17.05 6.18
N ALA A 203 -18.44 18.12 6.65
CA ALA A 203 -18.80 19.26 5.81
C ALA A 203 -17.56 19.94 5.21
N ASP A 204 -16.51 20.18 6.00
CA ASP A 204 -15.28 20.82 5.53
C ASP A 204 -14.51 19.96 4.51
N ALA A 205 -14.44 18.65 4.75
CA ALA A 205 -13.80 17.71 3.84
C ALA A 205 -14.58 17.58 2.53
N ALA A 206 -15.92 17.54 2.59
CA ALA A 206 -16.78 17.55 1.41
C ALA A 206 -16.64 18.86 0.63
N ALA A 207 -16.59 20.01 1.31
CA ALA A 207 -16.37 21.31 0.69
C ALA A 207 -14.99 21.38 0.00
N TYR A 208 -13.94 20.88 0.64
CA TYR A 208 -12.61 20.75 0.04
C TYR A 208 -12.63 19.89 -1.24
N LEU A 209 -13.23 18.70 -1.17
CA LEU A 209 -13.37 17.79 -2.32
C LEU A 209 -14.18 18.43 -3.47
N ALA A 210 -15.29 19.09 -3.15
CA ALA A 210 -16.12 19.79 -4.11
C ALA A 210 -15.36 20.91 -4.83
N ARG A 211 -14.51 21.68 -4.13
CA ARG A 211 -13.63 22.69 -4.75
C ARG A 211 -12.64 22.10 -5.75
N HIS A 212 -12.29 20.82 -5.61
CA HIS A 212 -11.46 20.09 -6.57
C HIS A 212 -12.25 19.41 -7.70
N GLY A 213 -13.58 19.56 -7.71
CA GLY A 213 -14.46 18.99 -8.72
C GLY A 213 -14.86 17.53 -8.46
N VAL A 214 -14.73 17.05 -7.22
CA VAL A 214 -15.14 15.69 -6.83
C VAL A 214 -16.63 15.66 -6.55
N LYS A 215 -17.33 14.64 -7.08
CA LYS A 215 -18.75 14.38 -6.79
C LYS A 215 -18.87 13.60 -5.48
N VAL A 216 -18.91 14.34 -4.37
CA VAL A 216 -18.87 13.74 -3.03
C VAL A 216 -20.24 13.75 -2.35
N THR A 217 -20.59 12.63 -1.71
CA THR A 217 -21.70 12.52 -0.75
C THR A 217 -21.13 12.11 0.61
N VAL A 218 -21.63 12.72 1.69
CA VAL A 218 -21.19 12.39 3.06
C VAL A 218 -22.10 11.34 3.67
N ASP A 219 -21.51 10.25 4.17
CA ASP A 219 -22.18 9.18 4.90
C ASP A 219 -21.70 9.17 6.35
N ARG A 220 -22.62 9.38 7.29
CA ARG A 220 -22.39 9.25 8.73
C ARG A 220 -23.01 7.93 9.19
N LEU A 221 -22.18 6.98 9.60
CA LEU A 221 -22.63 5.61 9.92
C LEU A 221 -22.40 5.30 11.41
N PRO A 222 -23.37 4.66 12.10
CA PRO A 222 -23.13 4.10 13.42
C PRO A 222 -22.36 2.78 13.30
N SER A 223 -21.42 2.51 14.21
CA SER A 223 -20.74 1.20 14.26
C SER A 223 -21.63 0.08 14.75
N ALA A 224 -22.62 0.38 15.59
CA ALA A 224 -23.59 -0.57 16.14
C ALA A 224 -22.94 -1.86 16.72
N ASN A 225 -21.87 -1.71 17.49
CA ASN A 225 -21.05 -2.78 18.08
C ASN A 225 -20.19 -3.61 17.09
N HIS A 226 -20.16 -3.24 15.81
CA HIS A 226 -19.20 -3.79 14.85
C HIS A 226 -17.88 -3.02 14.89
N SER A 227 -16.81 -3.63 14.38
CA SER A 227 -15.57 -2.88 14.20
C SER A 227 -15.73 -1.85 13.08
N ILE A 228 -15.04 -0.71 13.17
CA ILE A 228 -15.04 0.31 12.10
C ILE A 228 -14.66 -0.30 10.75
N ALA A 229 -13.70 -1.25 10.73
CA ALA A 229 -13.28 -1.91 9.51
C ALA A 229 -14.41 -2.76 8.88
N ASP A 230 -15.21 -3.46 9.70
CA ASP A 230 -16.37 -4.21 9.20
C ASP A 230 -17.44 -3.30 8.63
N VAL A 231 -17.72 -2.18 9.30
CA VAL A 231 -18.68 -1.17 8.83
C VAL A 231 -18.24 -0.60 7.48
N LEU A 232 -16.96 -0.22 7.36
CA LEU A 232 -16.40 0.29 6.10
C LEU A 232 -16.47 -0.74 4.97
N ARG A 233 -16.14 -2.01 5.24
CA ARG A 233 -16.23 -3.10 4.25
C ARG A 233 -17.66 -3.37 3.81
N GLN A 234 -18.59 -3.45 4.77
CA GLN A 234 -20.00 -3.68 4.48
C GLN A 234 -20.53 -2.53 3.62
N HIS A 235 -20.30 -1.29 4.04
CA HIS A 235 -20.76 -0.12 3.30
C HIS A 235 -20.11 0.00 1.92
N ALA A 236 -18.82 -0.35 1.78
CA ALA A 236 -18.17 -0.45 0.48
C ALA A 236 -18.90 -1.43 -0.46
N GLY A 237 -19.37 -2.56 0.06
CA GLY A 237 -20.22 -3.50 -0.67
C GLY A 237 -21.57 -2.89 -1.03
N ASP A 238 -22.24 -2.25 -0.08
CA ASP A 238 -23.59 -1.66 -0.25
C ASP A 238 -23.60 -0.55 -1.30
N VAL A 239 -22.55 0.27 -1.37
CA VAL A 239 -22.38 1.32 -2.40
C VAL A 239 -21.62 0.83 -3.64
N ALA A 240 -21.25 -0.45 -3.67
CA ALA A 240 -20.48 -1.09 -4.73
C ALA A 240 -19.21 -0.31 -5.10
N ALA A 241 -18.46 0.13 -4.08
CA ALA A 241 -17.18 0.77 -4.23
C ALA A 241 -16.16 -0.16 -4.90
N GLU A 242 -15.35 0.41 -5.80
CA GLU A 242 -14.26 -0.29 -6.50
C GLU A 242 -12.91 -0.06 -5.80
N LEU A 243 -12.86 0.91 -4.88
CA LEU A 243 -11.69 1.28 -4.10
C LEU A 243 -12.12 1.87 -2.76
N ILE A 244 -11.43 1.48 -1.69
CA ILE A 244 -11.41 2.24 -0.42
C ILE A 244 -10.13 3.09 -0.39
N VAL A 245 -10.27 4.37 -0.05
CA VAL A 245 -9.19 5.29 0.27
C VAL A 245 -9.23 5.58 1.76
N MET A 246 -8.12 5.40 2.47
CA MET A 246 -8.08 5.69 3.90
C MET A 246 -6.69 6.15 4.38
N GLY A 247 -6.69 6.92 5.47
CA GLY A 247 -5.47 7.15 6.24
C GLY A 247 -5.00 5.86 6.93
N ALA A 248 -3.70 5.74 7.16
CA ALA A 248 -3.12 4.63 7.90
C ALA A 248 -2.23 5.12 9.05
N TYR A 249 -2.35 4.45 10.21
CA TYR A 249 -1.44 4.63 11.36
C TYR A 249 -1.39 6.03 12.00
N GLY A 250 -2.54 6.73 12.09
CA GLY A 250 -2.65 8.08 12.67
C GLY A 250 -2.66 8.20 14.20
N HIS A 251 -2.46 7.11 14.93
CA HIS A 251 -2.16 7.17 16.36
C HIS A 251 -0.65 7.13 16.57
N SER A 252 -0.11 8.17 17.22
CA SER A 252 1.32 8.29 17.52
C SER A 252 1.82 7.10 18.36
N ARG A 253 2.88 6.44 17.86
CA ARG A 253 3.90 5.64 18.59
C ARG A 253 3.53 4.22 19.03
N LEU A 254 3.95 3.21 18.27
CA LEU A 254 5.21 2.48 18.50
C LEU A 254 5.34 1.43 17.38
N ARG A 255 6.46 1.44 16.65
CA ARG A 255 6.83 0.43 15.64
C ARG A 255 6.68 -1.01 16.16
N GLU A 256 6.67 -1.19 17.48
CA GLU A 256 6.65 -2.50 18.13
C GLU A 256 5.35 -2.85 18.89
N ARG A 257 4.33 -1.99 18.99
CA ARG A 257 3.15 -2.33 19.83
C ARG A 257 1.76 -1.78 19.46
N ILE A 258 1.60 -0.98 18.40
CA ILE A 258 0.34 -0.25 18.15
C ILE A 258 -0.04 -0.23 16.65
N PHE A 259 -0.31 -1.39 16.06
CA PHE A 259 -1.06 -1.41 14.81
C PHE A 259 -2.52 -1.07 15.16
N GLY A 260 -3.00 0.12 14.78
CA GLY A 260 -4.38 0.51 15.06
C GLY A 260 -5.36 -0.57 14.57
N GLY A 261 -6.38 -0.88 15.38
CA GLY A 261 -7.29 -2.00 15.12
C GLY A 261 -7.96 -1.93 13.75
N VAL A 262 -8.26 -0.72 13.26
CA VAL A 262 -8.87 -0.51 11.95
C VAL A 262 -7.89 -0.81 10.82
N THR A 263 -6.70 -0.19 10.79
CA THR A 263 -5.71 -0.42 9.73
C THR A 263 -5.29 -1.89 9.67
N LYS A 264 -5.06 -2.54 10.81
CA LYS A 264 -4.73 -3.97 10.87
C LYS A 264 -5.87 -4.84 10.34
N SER A 265 -7.11 -4.59 10.80
CA SER A 265 -8.28 -5.34 10.31
C SER A 265 -8.52 -5.11 8.81
N MET A 266 -8.22 -3.91 8.30
CA MET A 266 -8.27 -3.59 6.88
C MET A 266 -7.12 -4.24 6.09
N LEU A 267 -6.02 -4.64 6.72
CA LEU A 267 -4.94 -5.40 6.09
C LEU A 267 -5.23 -6.90 5.98
N GLU A 268 -5.99 -7.46 6.93
CA GLU A 268 -6.21 -8.91 7.04
C GLU A 268 -7.48 -9.42 6.31
N GLY A 269 -8.46 -8.56 6.03
CA GLY A 269 -9.79 -8.97 5.53
C GLY A 269 -10.26 -8.27 4.26
N GLN A 270 -9.37 -8.05 3.29
CA GLN A 270 -9.68 -7.28 2.08
C GLN A 270 -10.45 -8.10 1.04
N SER A 271 -11.62 -7.62 0.62
CA SER A 271 -12.37 -8.15 -0.53
C SER A 271 -12.29 -7.24 -1.77
N LEU A 272 -11.76 -6.02 -1.61
CA LEU A 272 -11.59 -5.04 -2.68
C LEU A 272 -10.30 -4.23 -2.47
N PRO A 273 -9.78 -3.55 -3.50
CA PRO A 273 -8.55 -2.77 -3.40
C PRO A 273 -8.64 -1.66 -2.33
N VAL A 274 -7.54 -1.44 -1.61
CA VAL A 274 -7.44 -0.39 -0.58
C VAL A 274 -6.20 0.48 -0.84
N LEU A 275 -6.39 1.78 -1.04
CA LEU A 275 -5.33 2.76 -1.06
C LEU A 275 -5.14 3.35 0.34
N MET A 276 -3.92 3.26 0.86
CA MET A 276 -3.54 3.80 2.17
C MET A 276 -2.45 4.85 2.03
N ALA A 277 -2.55 5.94 2.79
CA ALA A 277 -1.50 6.94 2.92
C ALA A 277 -1.29 7.33 4.39
N ARG A 278 -0.09 7.84 4.71
CA ARG A 278 0.29 8.28 6.05
C ARG A 278 0.69 9.73 6.06
#